data_AF-A0A1F9TVG5-F1
#
_entry.id   AF-A0A1F9TVG5-F1
#
_cell.length_a   1.000
_cell.length_b   1.000
_cell.length_c   1.000
_cell.angle_alpha   90.00
_cell.angle_beta   90.00
_cell.angle_gamma   90.00
#
_symmetry.space_group_name_H-M   'P 1'
#
loop_
_entity.id
_entity.type
_entity.pdbx_description
1 polymer ?
#
loop_
_entity_poly.entity_id
_entity_poly.type
_entity_poly.pdbx_seq_one_letter_code
_entity_poly.pdbx_strand_id
1 'polypeptide(L)'
;MSVAFAKAKAVKEVAKEPAKESVIELGVLLDGFEANDWLPSNSDGATVKAAYPGGKFGKALSMDYNLKDNAQWVAVIKDVAVPGLERKAIQLQIKHTGAKKNRLEIKLVDEDGTNYGYKVDLKPNSDWEKVTVDATDFVYWWGGNPKLDNIKQVGLAVSPDEAGAGVVMIDELRLVPSLNKTAEKVKMGMVDDCESTRGWKVEFDQGGSAILNTWFGKEKDSLVLKYDLGAGNWVQMYKIQPMDLSQAATISFWMKWTGDINTVEFKVADFDRSNFGKKFEKLLNPDQWQEIKIPVSELAYLYGGDNELDAKSVMGIWIAVTRDKGGKGTVAIDSIRLQ
;
A
#
# COMPACT_ATOMS: atom_id res chain seq x y z
N MET A 1 43.57 57.96 -15.25
CA MET A 1 42.79 57.08 -14.36
C MET A 1 41.40 56.90 -14.96
N SER A 2 41.03 55.69 -15.36
CA SER A 2 39.64 55.23 -15.31
C SER A 2 39.65 53.71 -15.43
N VAL A 3 39.11 53.04 -14.41
CA VAL A 3 39.08 51.59 -14.25
C VAL A 3 37.70 51.09 -14.70
N ALA A 4 37.69 50.05 -15.52
CA ALA A 4 36.47 49.41 -16.03
C ALA A 4 35.81 48.55 -14.94
N PHE A 5 34.49 48.70 -14.77
CA PHE A 5 33.66 47.83 -13.93
C PHE A 5 33.14 46.64 -14.74
N ALA A 6 33.54 45.42 -14.34
CA ALA A 6 32.89 44.18 -14.73
C ALA A 6 31.69 43.92 -13.80
N LYS A 7 30.49 43.72 -14.38
CA LYS A 7 29.31 43.26 -13.64
C LYS A 7 29.30 41.74 -13.57
N ALA A 8 29.42 41.19 -12.35
CA ALA A 8 29.18 39.78 -12.08
C ALA A 8 27.68 39.46 -12.20
N LYS A 9 27.35 38.37 -12.91
CA LYS A 9 25.98 37.86 -13.07
C LYS A 9 25.70 36.89 -11.92
N ALA A 10 24.75 37.24 -11.05
CA ALA A 10 24.32 36.37 -9.96
C ALA A 10 23.64 35.11 -10.51
N VAL A 11 24.12 33.94 -10.11
CA VAL A 11 23.50 32.64 -10.36
C VAL A 11 22.37 32.49 -9.34
N LYS A 12 21.12 32.40 -9.81
CA LYS A 12 19.98 32.03 -8.97
C LYS A 12 20.07 30.54 -8.68
N GLU A 13 20.28 30.20 -7.43
CA GLU A 13 20.12 28.85 -6.89
C GLU A 13 18.64 28.46 -7.02
N VAL A 14 18.35 27.49 -7.89
CA VAL A 14 16.99 26.95 -8.05
C VAL A 14 16.76 26.00 -6.89
N ALA A 15 15.82 26.36 -6.02
CA ALA A 15 15.38 25.51 -4.93
C ALA A 15 14.98 24.13 -5.47
N LYS A 16 15.57 23.07 -4.90
CA LYS A 16 15.14 21.70 -5.15
C LYS A 16 13.68 21.58 -4.72
N GLU A 17 12.80 21.39 -5.69
CA GLU A 17 11.42 21.01 -5.45
C GLU A 17 11.43 19.63 -4.76
N PRO A 18 10.68 19.44 -3.65
CA PRO A 18 10.69 18.16 -2.95
C PRO A 18 10.14 17.07 -3.87
N ALA A 19 10.82 15.93 -3.90
CA ALA A 19 10.36 14.74 -4.59
C ALA A 19 8.94 14.42 -4.09
N LYS A 20 7.96 14.46 -5.00
CA LYS A 20 6.60 14.04 -4.71
C LYS A 20 6.65 12.59 -4.24
N GLU A 21 6.32 12.40 -2.96
CA GLU A 21 6.22 11.10 -2.33
C GLU A 21 5.37 10.16 -3.18
N SER A 22 5.91 8.97 -3.41
CA SER A 22 5.18 7.84 -3.95
C SER A 22 3.88 7.66 -3.17
N VAL A 23 2.74 7.59 -3.86
CA VAL A 23 1.46 7.24 -3.22
C VAL A 23 1.62 5.82 -2.67
N ILE A 24 1.94 5.74 -1.38
CA ILE A 24 1.91 4.51 -0.59
C ILE A 24 0.47 4.02 -0.67
N GLU A 25 0.26 2.71 -0.90
CA GLU A 25 -1.06 2.10 -0.76
C GLU A 25 -1.60 2.41 0.64
N LEU A 26 -2.38 3.47 0.76
CA LEU A 26 -3.20 3.72 1.92
C LEU A 26 -4.28 2.64 1.85
N GLY A 27 -4.14 1.60 2.67
CA GLY A 27 -5.14 0.52 2.76
C GLY A 27 -6.55 1.06 3.03
N VAL A 28 -7.53 0.17 3.11
CA VAL A 28 -8.94 0.57 3.28
C VAL A 28 -9.09 1.38 4.57
N LEU A 29 -9.56 2.63 4.47
CA LEU A 29 -9.89 3.45 5.64
C LEU A 29 -11.14 2.88 6.29
N LEU A 30 -11.00 2.38 7.52
CA LEU A 30 -12.12 1.91 8.33
C LEU A 30 -12.71 3.09 9.12
N ASP A 31 -11.85 3.96 9.65
CA ASP A 31 -12.26 5.17 10.35
C ASP A 31 -11.16 6.24 10.34
N GLY A 32 -11.53 7.48 10.00
CA GLY A 32 -10.69 8.68 10.12
C GLY A 32 -11.01 9.53 11.34
N PHE A 33 -11.91 9.07 12.23
CA PHE A 33 -12.30 9.74 13.48
C PHE A 33 -12.93 11.13 13.29
N GLU A 34 -13.59 11.34 12.17
CA GLU A 34 -14.28 12.61 11.87
C GLU A 34 -15.61 12.77 12.61
N ALA A 35 -16.22 11.65 12.98
CA ALA A 35 -17.48 11.55 13.72
C ALA A 35 -17.22 11.30 15.21
N ASN A 36 -18.12 11.81 16.05
CA ASN A 36 -18.11 11.57 17.50
C ASN A 36 -18.98 10.37 17.86
N ASP A 37 -18.53 9.17 17.50
CA ASP A 37 -19.29 7.92 17.65
C ASP A 37 -18.50 6.78 18.32
N TRP A 38 -17.32 7.07 18.86
CA TRP A 38 -16.60 6.18 19.77
C TRP A 38 -17.07 6.37 21.21
N LEU A 39 -17.45 5.25 21.85
CA LEU A 39 -18.09 5.26 23.16
C LEU A 39 -17.06 5.05 24.28
N PRO A 40 -16.81 6.04 25.16
CA PRO A 40 -15.86 5.90 26.26
C PRO A 40 -16.40 5.02 27.40
N SER A 41 -15.49 4.27 28.02
CA SER A 41 -15.74 3.46 29.21
C SER A 41 -14.45 3.37 30.04
N ASN A 42 -14.55 3.06 31.33
CA ASN A 42 -13.39 2.93 32.20
C ASN A 42 -13.63 1.95 33.35
N SER A 43 -12.55 1.40 33.90
CA SER A 43 -12.60 0.65 35.15
C SER A 43 -12.83 1.57 36.35
N ASP A 44 -13.10 0.97 37.51
CA ASP A 44 -13.08 1.69 38.79
C ASP A 44 -11.75 2.41 38.99
N GLY A 45 -11.81 3.62 39.54
CA GLY A 45 -10.64 4.47 39.79
C GLY A 45 -10.00 5.12 38.56
N ALA A 46 -10.41 4.76 37.34
CA ALA A 46 -9.97 5.40 36.10
C ALA A 46 -10.95 6.49 35.65
N THR A 47 -10.48 7.41 34.81
CA THR A 47 -11.35 8.32 34.05
C THR A 47 -10.85 8.45 32.62
N VAL A 48 -11.76 8.54 31.66
CA VAL A 48 -11.44 8.90 30.28
C VAL A 48 -12.43 9.91 29.72
N LYS A 49 -11.92 10.83 28.93
CA LYS A 49 -12.71 11.74 28.11
C LYS A 49 -12.28 11.59 26.65
N ALA A 50 -13.23 11.21 25.81
CA ALA A 50 -13.05 11.23 24.36
C ALA A 50 -13.27 12.66 23.83
N ALA A 51 -12.39 13.10 22.93
CA ALA A 51 -12.51 14.37 22.20
C ALA A 51 -12.00 14.18 20.76
N TYR A 52 -12.33 15.10 19.86
CA TYR A 52 -11.99 14.99 18.43
C TYR A 52 -11.28 16.26 17.92
N PRO A 53 -10.09 16.60 18.46
CA PRO A 53 -9.29 17.74 18.01
C PRO A 53 -8.66 17.47 16.63
N GLY A 54 -7.94 18.45 16.08
CA GLY A 54 -7.18 18.28 14.83
C GLY A 54 -6.16 17.14 14.93
N GLY A 55 -6.19 16.24 13.94
CA GLY A 55 -5.39 15.04 13.84
C GLY A 55 -4.13 15.18 12.98
N LYS A 56 -3.56 14.05 12.57
CA LYS A 56 -2.54 14.00 11.51
C LYS A 56 -3.19 14.34 10.17
N PHE A 57 -4.41 13.87 9.97
CA PHE A 57 -5.32 14.25 8.90
C PHE A 57 -6.66 14.62 9.54
N GLY A 58 -7.29 15.72 9.10
CA GLY A 58 -8.61 16.11 9.61
C GLY A 58 -8.68 16.15 11.15
N LYS A 59 -9.58 15.36 11.75
CA LYS A 59 -9.68 15.14 13.20
C LYS A 59 -9.06 13.82 13.61
N ALA A 60 -8.68 13.72 14.88
CA ALA A 60 -8.26 12.47 15.50
C ALA A 60 -9.10 12.18 16.74
N LEU A 61 -9.26 10.92 17.09
CA LEU A 61 -9.77 10.52 18.39
C LEU A 61 -8.70 10.81 19.45
N SER A 62 -9.05 11.59 20.45
CA SER A 62 -8.22 11.87 21.61
C SER A 62 -8.84 11.24 22.85
N MET A 63 -8.06 10.44 23.57
CA MET A 63 -8.42 9.87 24.87
C MET A 63 -7.57 10.56 25.94
N ASP A 64 -8.16 11.54 26.63
CA ASP A 64 -7.60 12.13 27.84
C ASP A 64 -7.92 11.19 29.01
N TYR A 65 -6.89 10.54 29.55
CA TYR A 65 -7.04 9.49 30.54
C TYR A 65 -6.35 9.82 31.85
N ASN A 66 -6.88 9.28 32.94
CA ASN A 66 -6.22 9.24 34.23
C ASN A 66 -6.43 7.87 34.88
N LEU A 67 -5.34 7.11 35.00
CA LEU A 67 -5.29 5.83 35.69
C LEU A 67 -4.74 6.07 37.10
N LYS A 68 -5.63 6.15 38.11
CA LYS A 68 -5.21 6.24 39.52
C LYS A 68 -4.62 4.92 40.01
N ASP A 69 -4.07 4.92 41.22
CA ASP A 69 -3.56 3.70 41.86
C ASP A 69 -4.66 2.62 41.90
N ASN A 70 -4.33 1.42 41.38
CA ASN A 70 -5.22 0.26 41.18
C ASN A 70 -6.23 0.34 40.02
N ALA A 71 -6.29 1.44 39.28
CA ALA A 71 -7.11 1.52 38.07
C ALA A 71 -6.57 0.57 36.99
N GLN A 72 -7.44 -0.15 36.28
CA GLN A 72 -7.03 -1.20 35.35
C GLN A 72 -7.05 -0.78 33.88
N TRP A 73 -8.00 0.04 33.46
CA TRP A 73 -8.10 0.46 32.06
C TRP A 73 -9.04 1.64 31.85
N VAL A 74 -8.82 2.34 30.75
CA VAL A 74 -9.83 3.15 30.05
C VAL A 74 -9.98 2.64 28.63
N ALA A 75 -11.14 2.77 28.02
CA ALA A 75 -11.39 2.32 26.67
C ALA A 75 -12.34 3.25 25.92
N VAL A 76 -12.26 3.18 24.60
CA VAL A 76 -13.32 3.58 23.69
C VAL A 76 -13.61 2.43 22.74
N ILE A 77 -14.89 2.24 22.40
CA ILE A 77 -15.33 1.18 21.50
C ILE A 77 -16.20 1.73 20.39
N LYS A 78 -16.17 1.09 19.22
CA LYS A 78 -17.04 1.40 18.10
C LYS A 78 -17.39 0.15 17.32
N ASP A 79 -18.66 0.01 16.99
CA ASP A 79 -19.12 -0.99 16.04
C ASP A 79 -18.62 -0.62 14.64
N VAL A 80 -17.66 -1.40 14.16
CA VAL A 80 -17.02 -1.26 12.85
C VAL A 80 -16.85 -2.68 12.33
N ALA A 81 -17.50 -2.97 11.20
CA ALA A 81 -17.30 -4.22 10.50
C ALA A 81 -15.93 -4.22 9.82
N VAL A 82 -15.09 -5.21 10.11
CA VAL A 82 -13.80 -5.41 9.43
C VAL A 82 -13.86 -6.71 8.62
N PRO A 83 -14.23 -6.64 7.33
CA PRO A 83 -14.36 -7.85 6.50
C PRO A 83 -12.99 -8.37 6.05
N GLY A 84 -12.85 -9.69 5.99
CA GLY A 84 -11.71 -10.36 5.35
C GLY A 84 -10.38 -10.03 6.01
N LEU A 85 -10.30 -10.21 7.33
CA LEU A 85 -9.07 -9.98 8.10
C LEU A 85 -7.98 -11.01 7.75
N GLU A 86 -8.31 -12.11 7.07
CA GLU A 86 -7.29 -13.03 6.58
C GLU A 86 -6.27 -12.31 5.68
N ARG A 87 -4.99 -12.41 6.05
CA ARG A 87 -3.86 -11.76 5.34
C ARG A 87 -3.95 -10.23 5.33
N LYS A 88 -4.54 -9.63 6.36
CA LYS A 88 -4.52 -8.18 6.58
C LYS A 88 -3.79 -7.82 7.87
N ALA A 89 -3.56 -6.52 8.03
CA ALA A 89 -3.07 -5.91 9.25
C ALA A 89 -3.93 -4.68 9.58
N ILE A 90 -4.04 -4.37 10.85
CA ILE A 90 -4.63 -3.12 11.34
C ILE A 90 -3.51 -2.08 11.43
N GLN A 91 -3.72 -0.92 10.82
CA GLN A 91 -2.80 0.21 10.87
C GLN A 91 -3.45 1.41 11.54
N LEU A 92 -2.67 2.13 12.35
CA LEU A 92 -3.06 3.33 13.07
C LEU A 92 -1.92 4.36 13.03
N GLN A 93 -2.28 5.63 13.12
CA GLN A 93 -1.38 6.70 13.54
C GLN A 93 -1.67 6.99 15.02
N ILE A 94 -0.64 7.01 15.85
CA ILE A 94 -0.77 7.28 17.29
C ILE A 94 0.16 8.41 17.72
N LYS A 95 -0.25 9.18 18.72
CA LYS A 95 0.58 10.20 19.38
C LYS A 95 0.27 10.17 20.87
N HIS A 96 1.29 10.18 21.72
CA HIS A 96 1.09 10.01 23.16
C HIS A 96 1.90 11.00 24.00
N THR A 97 1.21 11.88 24.72
CA THR A 97 1.85 12.95 25.51
C THR A 97 1.91 12.67 27.01
N GLY A 98 1.49 11.47 27.45
CA GLY A 98 1.63 11.06 28.86
C GLY A 98 3.10 10.93 29.27
N ALA A 99 3.42 11.39 30.48
CA ALA A 99 4.80 11.37 31.00
C ALA A 99 5.26 9.97 31.47
N LYS A 100 4.31 9.06 31.70
CA LYS A 100 4.54 7.70 32.20
C LYS A 100 4.30 6.67 31.11
N LYS A 101 4.95 5.51 31.22
CA LYS A 101 4.73 4.38 30.31
C LYS A 101 3.41 3.71 30.63
N ASN A 102 2.63 3.45 29.59
CA ASN A 102 1.39 2.69 29.64
C ASN A 102 1.29 1.86 28.35
N ARG A 103 0.20 1.12 28.15
CA ARG A 103 -0.02 0.34 26.92
C ARG A 103 -1.30 0.77 26.23
N LEU A 104 -1.24 0.90 24.91
CA LEU A 104 -2.42 0.95 24.06
C LEU A 104 -2.78 -0.49 23.71
N GLU A 105 -4.00 -0.88 24.04
CA GLU A 105 -4.60 -2.14 23.65
C GLU A 105 -5.49 -1.92 22.43
N ILE A 106 -5.23 -2.66 21.37
CA ILE A 106 -6.11 -2.75 20.21
C ILE A 106 -6.89 -4.05 20.36
N LYS A 107 -8.21 -3.96 20.42
CA LYS A 107 -9.13 -5.09 20.61
C LYS A 107 -9.98 -5.26 19.36
N LEU A 108 -10.10 -6.49 18.90
CA LEU A 108 -11.01 -6.89 17.84
C LEU A 108 -12.04 -7.84 18.45
N VAL A 109 -13.32 -7.51 18.26
CA VAL A 109 -14.44 -8.30 18.75
C VAL A 109 -15.13 -8.96 17.57
N ASP A 110 -15.11 -10.28 17.56
CA ASP A 110 -15.77 -11.13 16.57
C ASP A 110 -17.30 -11.07 16.73
N GLU A 111 -18.04 -11.42 15.68
CA GLU A 111 -19.50 -11.50 15.66
C GLU A 111 -20.05 -12.38 16.78
N ASP A 112 -19.35 -13.46 17.12
CA ASP A 112 -19.72 -14.36 18.22
C ASP A 112 -19.38 -13.82 19.63
N GLY A 113 -18.74 -12.65 19.71
CA GLY A 113 -18.31 -12.01 20.95
C GLY A 113 -16.90 -12.40 21.41
N THR A 114 -16.14 -13.14 20.62
CA THR A 114 -14.73 -13.43 20.92
C THR A 114 -13.90 -12.16 20.89
N ASN A 115 -13.04 -11.98 21.90
CA ASN A 115 -12.14 -10.86 22.02
C ASN A 115 -10.71 -11.31 21.75
N TYR A 116 -10.11 -10.67 20.75
CA TYR A 116 -8.69 -10.74 20.48
C TYR A 116 -8.06 -9.39 20.78
N GLY A 117 -6.79 -9.40 21.19
CA GLY A 117 -6.10 -8.14 21.41
C GLY A 117 -4.60 -8.17 21.19
N TYR A 118 -4.08 -6.97 20.99
CA TYR A 118 -2.65 -6.70 20.85
C TYR A 118 -2.28 -5.49 21.71
N LYS A 119 -1.07 -5.48 22.27
CA LYS A 119 -0.59 -4.39 23.14
C LYS A 119 0.57 -3.67 22.49
N VAL A 120 0.46 -2.35 22.39
CA VAL A 120 1.50 -1.43 21.92
C VAL A 120 2.01 -0.64 23.13
N ASP A 121 3.32 -0.58 23.31
CA ASP A 121 3.91 0.26 24.36
C ASP A 121 3.73 1.74 24.04
N LEU A 122 3.05 2.48 24.93
CA LEU A 122 2.95 3.93 24.87
C LEU A 122 4.14 4.54 25.60
N LYS A 123 5.09 5.05 24.83
CA LYS A 123 6.21 5.84 25.32
C LYS A 123 5.85 7.34 25.23
N PRO A 124 6.43 8.21 26.08
CA PRO A 124 6.29 9.64 25.90
C PRO A 124 6.83 10.05 24.51
N ASN A 125 5.94 10.43 23.60
CA ASN A 125 6.27 10.83 22.24
C ASN A 125 5.26 11.87 21.72
N SER A 126 5.73 13.11 21.53
CA SER A 126 4.89 14.18 21.01
C SER A 126 4.65 14.12 19.50
N ASP A 127 5.31 13.21 18.79
CA ASP A 127 5.16 13.04 17.34
C ASP A 127 4.23 11.89 17.00
N TRP A 128 3.64 11.96 15.79
CA TRP A 128 2.80 10.89 15.27
C TRP A 128 3.65 9.71 14.80
N GLU A 129 3.37 8.54 15.37
CA GLU A 129 3.96 7.27 15.01
C GLU A 129 2.96 6.39 14.28
N LYS A 130 3.43 5.63 13.28
CA LYS A 130 2.61 4.64 12.58
C LYS A 130 2.78 3.28 13.23
N VAL A 131 1.68 2.71 13.70
CA VAL A 131 1.62 1.34 14.21
C VAL A 131 0.93 0.45 13.17
N THR A 132 1.47 -0.74 12.93
CA THR A 132 0.84 -1.75 12.08
C THR A 132 0.92 -3.09 12.77
N VAL A 133 -0.22 -3.75 12.97
CA VAL A 133 -0.36 -5.01 13.70
C VAL A 133 -0.95 -6.03 12.76
N ASP A 134 -0.22 -7.11 12.50
CA ASP A 134 -0.71 -8.17 11.63
C ASP A 134 -1.90 -8.88 12.28
N ALA A 135 -2.87 -9.32 11.48
CA ALA A 135 -3.98 -10.14 11.98
C ALA A 135 -3.49 -11.37 12.76
N THR A 136 -2.32 -11.91 12.39
CA THR A 136 -1.69 -13.04 13.06
C THR A 136 -1.05 -12.73 14.41
N ASP A 137 -0.79 -11.45 14.71
CA ASP A 137 -0.19 -11.02 15.98
C ASP A 137 -1.24 -10.83 17.08
N PHE A 138 -2.51 -10.73 16.71
CA PHE A 138 -3.61 -10.67 17.66
C PHE A 138 -3.76 -12.00 18.39
N VAL A 139 -3.73 -11.95 19.72
CA VAL A 139 -3.86 -13.15 20.56
C VAL A 139 -5.26 -13.24 21.14
N TYR A 140 -5.76 -14.48 21.25
CA TYR A 140 -7.03 -14.75 21.91
C TYR A 140 -6.95 -14.27 23.36
N TRP A 141 -7.97 -13.54 23.81
CA TRP A 141 -8.09 -13.15 25.19
C TRP A 141 -9.24 -13.86 25.91
N TRP A 142 -10.49 -13.68 25.46
CA TRP A 142 -11.66 -14.32 26.07
C TRP A 142 -12.89 -14.31 25.13
N GLY A 143 -13.93 -15.06 25.51
CA GLY A 143 -15.21 -15.10 24.78
C GLY A 143 -15.25 -16.16 23.68
N GLY A 144 -16.46 -16.37 23.14
CA GLY A 144 -16.81 -17.21 21.99
C GLY A 144 -15.89 -18.40 21.69
N ASN A 145 -15.48 -18.53 20.43
CA ASN A 145 -14.59 -19.57 19.95
C ASN A 145 -13.21 -18.99 19.56
N PRO A 146 -12.10 -19.76 19.66
CA PRO A 146 -10.75 -19.25 19.39
C PRO A 146 -10.44 -19.15 17.88
N LYS A 147 -11.32 -18.49 17.13
CA LYS A 147 -11.15 -18.12 15.74
C LYS A 147 -11.39 -16.61 15.60
N LEU A 148 -10.50 -15.94 14.88
CA LEU A 148 -10.64 -14.54 14.52
C LEU A 148 -11.09 -14.47 13.06
N ASP A 149 -12.36 -14.21 12.79
CA ASP A 149 -12.90 -14.09 11.44
C ASP A 149 -13.67 -12.78 11.18
N ASN A 150 -14.92 -12.67 11.64
CA ASN A 150 -15.83 -11.58 11.28
C ASN A 150 -15.88 -10.55 12.40
N ILE A 151 -15.10 -9.48 12.27
CA ILE A 151 -15.04 -8.47 13.32
C ILE A 151 -16.24 -7.54 13.21
N LYS A 152 -16.99 -7.40 14.30
CA LYS A 152 -18.13 -6.46 14.40
C LYS A 152 -17.79 -5.16 15.14
N GLN A 153 -16.75 -5.17 15.98
CA GLN A 153 -16.41 -4.04 16.83
C GLN A 153 -14.90 -3.95 17.05
N VAL A 154 -14.40 -2.71 17.10
CA VAL A 154 -13.02 -2.39 17.45
C VAL A 154 -13.02 -1.65 18.79
N GLY A 155 -12.09 -2.03 19.67
CA GLY A 155 -11.84 -1.35 20.93
C GLY A 155 -10.42 -0.80 21.00
N LEU A 156 -10.27 0.41 21.52
CA LEU A 156 -8.99 1.05 21.78
C LEU A 156 -8.93 1.37 23.27
N ALA A 157 -7.98 0.81 24.00
CA ALA A 157 -7.91 0.96 25.46
C ALA A 157 -6.51 1.37 25.93
N VAL A 158 -6.42 2.14 27.01
CA VAL A 158 -5.16 2.39 27.70
C VAL A 158 -5.16 1.61 29.01
N SER A 159 -4.14 0.77 29.21
CA SER A 159 -3.93 0.00 30.45
C SER A 159 -2.59 0.37 31.10
N PRO A 160 -2.48 0.28 32.44
CA PRO A 160 -1.32 0.78 33.15
C PRO A 160 -0.10 -0.13 32.95
N ASP A 161 1.05 0.49 32.77
CA ASP A 161 2.34 -0.11 33.13
C ASP A 161 2.87 0.62 34.38
N GLU A 162 2.93 1.96 34.34
CA GLU A 162 3.29 2.82 35.47
C GLU A 162 2.10 3.63 36.04
N ALA A 163 0.91 3.48 35.44
CA ALA A 163 -0.32 4.24 35.71
C ALA A 163 -0.14 5.77 35.51
N GLY A 164 -1.07 6.60 35.99
CA GLY A 164 -1.06 8.06 35.85
C GLY A 164 -1.90 8.60 34.70
N ALA A 165 -1.75 9.91 34.45
CA ALA A 165 -2.54 10.64 33.47
C ALA A 165 -1.76 10.92 32.18
N GLY A 166 -2.49 11.02 31.07
CA GLY A 166 -1.92 11.32 29.77
C GLY A 166 -2.99 11.48 28.69
N VAL A 167 -2.54 11.79 27.48
CA VAL A 167 -3.40 11.83 26.30
C VAL A 167 -2.81 10.89 25.26
N VAL A 168 -3.63 9.98 24.73
CA VAL A 168 -3.33 9.27 23.49
C VAL A 168 -4.27 9.78 22.40
N MET A 169 -3.68 10.22 21.29
CA MET A 169 -4.39 10.58 20.08
C MET A 169 -4.20 9.48 19.05
N ILE A 170 -5.28 9.14 18.34
CA ILE A 170 -5.35 8.03 17.40
C ILE A 170 -6.04 8.54 16.14
N ASP A 171 -5.45 8.24 15.00
CA ASP A 171 -5.90 8.68 13.69
C ASP A 171 -5.72 7.55 12.66
N GLU A 172 -6.46 7.59 11.56
CA GLU A 172 -6.34 6.70 10.40
C GLU A 172 -6.39 5.19 10.73
N LEU A 173 -7.50 4.71 11.30
CA LEU A 173 -7.75 3.27 11.45
C LEU A 173 -7.95 2.66 10.06
N ARG A 174 -6.97 1.86 9.63
CA ARG A 174 -6.91 1.27 8.30
C ARG A 174 -6.75 -0.24 8.33
N LEU A 175 -7.35 -0.89 7.35
CA LEU A 175 -7.08 -2.28 6.98
C LEU A 175 -6.08 -2.30 5.83
N VAL A 176 -4.85 -2.75 6.11
CA VAL A 176 -3.75 -2.82 5.13
C VAL A 176 -3.38 -4.27 4.84
N PRO A 177 -2.63 -4.57 3.76
CA PRO A 177 -2.07 -5.90 3.55
C PRO A 177 -1.24 -6.36 4.76
N SER A 178 -1.29 -7.67 5.05
CA SER A 178 -0.49 -8.31 6.09
C SER A 178 1.01 -8.08 5.85
N LEU A 179 1.74 -7.86 6.94
CA LEU A 179 3.22 -7.80 6.92
C LEU A 179 3.83 -9.20 6.87
N ASN A 180 3.11 -10.20 7.40
CA ASN A 180 3.63 -11.56 7.64
C ASN A 180 3.12 -12.59 6.63
N LYS A 181 2.04 -12.31 5.91
CA LYS A 181 1.44 -13.19 4.90
C LYS A 181 1.41 -12.49 3.56
N THR A 182 2.12 -13.03 2.58
CA THR A 182 2.02 -12.58 1.19
C THR A 182 0.57 -12.73 0.70
N ALA A 183 0.15 -11.87 -0.23
CA ALA A 183 -1.12 -12.07 -0.93
C ALA A 183 -1.17 -13.47 -1.57
N GLU A 184 -2.38 -14.00 -1.74
CA GLU A 184 -2.58 -15.32 -2.34
C GLU A 184 -1.98 -15.36 -3.76
N LYS A 185 -1.24 -16.43 -4.06
CA LYS A 185 -0.57 -16.60 -5.34
C LYS A 185 -1.61 -17.03 -6.38
N VAL A 186 -1.78 -16.26 -7.45
CA VAL A 186 -2.55 -16.71 -8.60
C VAL A 186 -1.78 -17.83 -9.29
N LYS A 187 -2.39 -19.00 -9.43
CA LYS A 187 -1.74 -20.18 -10.04
C LYS A 187 -2.19 -20.41 -11.48
N MET A 188 -3.47 -20.13 -11.74
CA MET A 188 -4.17 -20.32 -13.01
C MET A 188 -5.33 -19.32 -13.10
N GLY A 189 -5.74 -18.95 -14.31
CA GLY A 189 -6.89 -18.07 -14.55
C GLY A 189 -6.55 -16.59 -14.52
N MET A 190 -7.52 -15.76 -14.15
CA MET A 190 -7.38 -14.30 -14.16
C MET A 190 -6.41 -13.81 -13.09
N VAL A 191 -5.39 -13.05 -13.52
CA VAL A 191 -4.44 -12.34 -12.65
C VAL A 191 -4.97 -10.94 -12.37
N ASP A 192 -5.41 -10.23 -13.41
CA ASP A 192 -5.95 -8.87 -13.31
C ASP A 192 -6.86 -8.63 -14.53
N ASP A 193 -8.08 -8.12 -14.28
CA ASP A 193 -9.03 -7.76 -15.33
C ASP A 193 -8.77 -6.36 -15.93
N CYS A 194 -7.88 -5.57 -15.31
CA CYS A 194 -7.47 -4.24 -15.73
C CYS A 194 -8.58 -3.18 -15.69
N GLU A 195 -9.64 -3.40 -14.92
CA GLU A 195 -10.79 -2.47 -14.80
C GLU A 195 -10.51 -1.28 -13.85
N SER A 196 -9.38 -1.30 -13.13
CA SER A 196 -9.03 -0.27 -12.16
C SER A 196 -7.52 -0.12 -12.02
N THR A 197 -7.06 1.13 -11.81
CA THR A 197 -5.66 1.42 -11.46
C THR A 197 -5.24 0.96 -10.06
N ARG A 198 -6.16 0.35 -9.28
CA ARG A 198 -5.90 -0.08 -7.92
C ARG A 198 -4.77 -1.13 -7.85
N GLY A 199 -3.75 -0.83 -7.05
CA GLY A 199 -2.58 -1.67 -6.83
C GLY A 199 -1.51 -1.54 -7.91
N TRP A 200 -1.79 -0.80 -8.99
CA TRP A 200 -0.80 -0.48 -10.01
C TRP A 200 -0.05 0.80 -9.64
N LYS A 201 1.25 0.79 -9.93
CA LYS A 201 2.17 1.90 -9.71
C LYS A 201 2.84 2.28 -11.02
N VAL A 202 3.32 3.52 -11.10
CA VAL A 202 4.03 4.06 -12.25
C VAL A 202 5.40 4.54 -11.82
N GLU A 203 6.40 4.18 -12.60
CA GLU A 203 7.78 4.64 -12.46
C GLU A 203 8.33 5.04 -13.82
N PHE A 204 9.32 5.92 -13.83
CA PHE A 204 9.97 6.36 -15.05
C PHE A 204 11.37 6.90 -14.75
N ASP A 205 12.21 6.84 -15.77
CA ASP A 205 13.56 7.38 -15.72
C ASP A 205 13.56 8.92 -15.62
N GLN A 206 14.67 9.47 -15.14
CA GLN A 206 14.85 10.91 -15.03
C GLN A 206 14.68 11.58 -16.41
N GLY A 207 13.78 12.57 -16.49
CA GLY A 207 13.49 13.28 -17.74
C GLY A 207 12.41 12.63 -18.61
N GLY A 208 11.83 11.51 -18.17
CA GLY A 208 10.55 10.99 -18.67
C GLY A 208 9.37 11.41 -17.79
N SER A 209 8.16 11.08 -18.23
CA SER A 209 6.94 11.17 -17.44
C SER A 209 5.93 10.11 -17.88
N ALA A 210 5.12 9.64 -16.95
CA ALA A 210 4.01 8.75 -17.27
C ALA A 210 2.86 8.91 -16.26
N ILE A 211 1.65 8.62 -16.74
CA ILE A 211 0.43 8.57 -15.92
C ILE A 211 -0.34 7.30 -16.27
N LEU A 212 -0.97 6.70 -15.27
CA LEU A 212 -1.83 5.53 -15.43
C LEU A 212 -3.29 5.94 -15.28
N ASN A 213 -4.13 5.53 -16.23
CA ASN A 213 -5.57 5.74 -16.21
C ASN A 213 -6.31 4.47 -16.64
N THR A 214 -7.63 4.48 -16.53
CA THR A 214 -8.49 3.50 -17.20
C THR A 214 -9.21 4.13 -18.39
N TRP A 215 -9.28 3.41 -19.52
CA TRP A 215 -10.10 3.76 -20.70
C TRP A 215 -10.84 2.52 -21.22
N PHE A 216 -11.89 2.70 -22.02
CA PHE A 216 -12.57 1.58 -22.67
C PHE A 216 -11.58 0.70 -23.46
N GLY A 217 -11.54 -0.57 -23.04
CA GLY A 217 -10.61 -1.62 -23.37
C GLY A 217 -11.08 -2.56 -24.48
N LYS A 218 -10.67 -3.82 -24.38
CA LYS A 218 -11.03 -4.88 -25.32
C LYS A 218 -12.43 -5.44 -25.03
N GLU A 219 -12.84 -5.44 -23.76
CA GLU A 219 -14.16 -5.86 -23.30
C GLU A 219 -14.88 -4.74 -22.54
N LYS A 220 -14.29 -4.24 -21.45
CA LYS A 220 -14.83 -3.15 -20.60
C LYS A 220 -13.80 -2.04 -20.45
N ASP A 221 -13.26 -1.75 -19.27
CA ASP A 221 -12.15 -0.83 -19.10
C ASP A 221 -10.81 -1.58 -19.26
N SER A 222 -9.75 -0.83 -19.52
CA SER A 222 -8.37 -1.30 -19.65
C SER A 222 -7.43 -0.34 -18.94
N LEU A 223 -6.27 -0.84 -18.53
CA LEU A 223 -5.22 0.00 -17.96
C LEU A 223 -4.41 0.64 -19.06
N VAL A 224 -4.26 1.96 -19.00
CA VAL A 224 -3.52 2.74 -20.00
C VAL A 224 -2.39 3.51 -19.36
N LEU A 225 -1.17 3.10 -19.66
CA LEU A 225 0.05 3.87 -19.38
C LEU A 225 0.22 4.89 -20.51
N LYS A 226 -0.07 6.16 -20.24
CA LYS A 226 0.27 7.27 -21.12
C LYS A 226 1.64 7.80 -20.73
N TYR A 227 2.52 7.95 -21.71
CA TYR A 227 3.91 8.31 -21.45
C TYR A 227 4.46 9.37 -22.38
N ASP A 228 5.51 10.03 -21.90
CA ASP A 228 6.43 10.86 -22.65
C ASP A 228 7.84 10.54 -22.18
N LEU A 229 8.63 9.87 -23.03
CA LEU A 229 9.99 9.47 -22.69
C LEU A 229 10.93 10.68 -22.58
N GLY A 230 10.60 11.86 -23.13
CA GLY A 230 11.37 13.09 -22.99
C GLY A 230 12.87 12.90 -23.22
N ALA A 231 13.68 13.02 -22.16
CA ALA A 231 15.10 12.67 -22.13
C ALA A 231 15.41 11.35 -21.39
N GLY A 232 14.43 10.74 -20.72
CA GLY A 232 14.58 9.48 -19.98
C GLY A 232 14.58 8.24 -20.88
N ASN A 233 15.14 7.14 -20.38
CA ASN A 233 15.32 5.91 -21.15
C ASN A 233 14.15 4.93 -21.05
N TRP A 234 13.32 5.01 -20.02
CA TRP A 234 12.21 4.08 -19.82
C TRP A 234 11.09 4.69 -18.98
N VAL A 235 9.89 4.12 -19.16
CA VAL A 235 8.72 4.29 -18.28
C VAL A 235 8.16 2.90 -18.01
N GLN A 236 7.48 2.69 -16.88
CA GLN A 236 6.80 1.43 -16.60
C GLN A 236 5.58 1.61 -15.71
N MET A 237 4.65 0.66 -15.84
CA MET A 237 3.64 0.38 -14.83
C MET A 237 3.86 -1.00 -14.25
N TYR A 238 3.52 -1.19 -12.98
CA TYR A 238 3.67 -2.48 -12.33
C TYR A 238 2.67 -2.70 -11.22
N LYS A 239 2.45 -3.97 -10.89
CA LYS A 239 1.64 -4.39 -9.77
C LYS A 239 2.32 -5.52 -9.02
N ILE A 240 2.37 -5.39 -7.71
CA ILE A 240 2.72 -6.50 -6.83
C ILE A 240 1.51 -7.43 -6.78
N GLN A 241 1.66 -8.57 -7.44
CA GLN A 241 0.64 -9.58 -7.62
C GLN A 241 1.34 -10.93 -7.50
N PRO A 242 1.36 -11.54 -6.31
CA PRO A 242 2.00 -12.82 -6.13
C PRO A 242 1.39 -13.87 -7.06
N MET A 243 2.25 -14.67 -7.68
CA MET A 243 1.87 -15.70 -8.63
C MET A 243 2.72 -16.97 -8.42
N ASP A 244 2.15 -18.09 -8.84
CA ASP A 244 2.82 -19.38 -8.95
C ASP A 244 2.71 -19.82 -10.41
N LEU A 245 3.76 -19.53 -11.18
CA LEU A 245 3.88 -19.89 -12.58
C LEU A 245 4.27 -21.36 -12.79
N SER A 246 4.52 -22.13 -11.71
CA SER A 246 5.01 -23.51 -11.86
C SER A 246 4.00 -24.48 -12.49
N GLN A 247 2.74 -24.07 -12.57
CA GLN A 247 1.67 -24.83 -13.23
C GLN A 247 1.13 -24.14 -14.49
N ALA A 248 1.53 -22.89 -14.76
CA ALA A 248 1.09 -22.15 -15.92
C ALA A 248 1.99 -22.46 -17.11
N ALA A 249 1.40 -22.83 -18.25
CA ALA A 249 2.11 -22.97 -19.50
C ALA A 249 2.33 -21.61 -20.16
N THR A 250 1.36 -20.70 -20.06
CA THR A 250 1.36 -19.41 -20.77
C THR A 250 0.86 -18.28 -19.89
N ILE A 251 1.48 -17.12 -20.03
CA ILE A 251 0.93 -15.83 -19.58
C ILE A 251 0.32 -15.15 -20.79
N SER A 252 -0.95 -14.74 -20.69
CA SER A 252 -1.66 -14.06 -21.78
C SER A 252 -2.26 -12.74 -21.33
N PHE A 253 -2.27 -11.75 -22.20
CA PHE A 253 -2.97 -10.48 -22.00
C PHE A 253 -3.24 -9.81 -23.34
N TRP A 254 -4.23 -8.92 -23.39
CA TRP A 254 -4.44 -8.05 -24.54
C TRP A 254 -3.58 -6.81 -24.42
N MET A 255 -3.01 -6.36 -25.53
CA MET A 255 -2.22 -5.13 -25.59
C MET A 255 -2.61 -4.29 -26.80
N LYS A 256 -2.65 -2.97 -26.62
CA LYS A 256 -2.77 -1.98 -27.68
C LYS A 256 -1.80 -0.84 -27.39
N TRP A 257 -1.15 -0.29 -28.40
CA TRP A 257 -0.17 0.79 -28.20
C TRP A 257 -0.24 1.84 -29.30
N THR A 258 0.31 3.02 -28.99
CA THR A 258 0.44 4.17 -29.88
C THR A 258 1.79 4.86 -29.69
N GLY A 259 2.20 5.69 -30.65
CA GLY A 259 3.40 6.52 -30.55
C GLY A 259 4.53 6.06 -31.46
N ASP A 260 5.70 6.65 -31.25
CA ASP A 260 6.93 6.30 -31.95
C ASP A 260 7.42 4.88 -31.60
N ILE A 261 8.23 4.30 -32.49
CA ILE A 261 8.82 2.97 -32.29
C ILE A 261 9.69 2.97 -31.03
N ASN A 262 9.28 2.16 -30.07
CA ASN A 262 9.96 1.86 -28.81
C ASN A 262 9.75 0.37 -28.51
N THR A 263 10.54 -0.16 -27.58
CA THR A 263 10.42 -1.55 -27.14
C THR A 263 9.45 -1.62 -25.97
N VAL A 264 8.44 -2.48 -26.07
CA VAL A 264 7.57 -2.82 -24.93
C VAL A 264 8.12 -4.07 -24.26
N GLU A 265 8.20 -4.10 -22.94
CA GLU A 265 8.68 -5.25 -22.18
C GLU A 265 7.59 -5.74 -21.23
N PHE A 266 7.28 -7.03 -21.29
CA PHE A 266 6.56 -7.71 -20.21
C PHE A 266 7.60 -8.33 -19.28
N LYS A 267 7.48 -8.11 -17.98
CA LYS A 267 8.38 -8.68 -16.98
C LYS A 267 7.61 -9.24 -15.79
N VAL A 268 8.17 -10.27 -15.19
CA VAL A 268 7.86 -10.76 -13.85
C VAL A 268 9.12 -10.61 -13.00
N ALA A 269 8.94 -10.43 -11.69
CA ALA A 269 10.03 -10.56 -10.73
C ALA A 269 9.65 -11.63 -9.70
N ASP A 270 10.58 -12.46 -9.28
CA ASP A 270 10.43 -13.38 -8.15
C ASP A 270 10.93 -12.76 -6.84
N PHE A 271 10.91 -13.52 -5.75
CA PHE A 271 11.04 -12.96 -4.39
C PHE A 271 12.40 -12.34 -4.10
N ASP A 272 13.47 -12.82 -4.73
CA ASP A 272 14.83 -12.29 -4.57
C ASP A 272 15.11 -11.07 -5.49
N ARG A 273 14.10 -10.69 -6.30
CA ARG A 273 14.10 -9.59 -7.28
C ARG A 273 14.87 -9.91 -8.57
N SER A 274 14.98 -11.17 -8.94
CA SER A 274 15.39 -11.58 -10.28
C SER A 274 14.27 -11.25 -11.27
N ASN A 275 14.61 -10.54 -12.35
CA ASN A 275 13.65 -10.08 -13.35
C ASN A 275 13.75 -10.96 -14.60
N PHE A 276 12.63 -11.52 -15.01
CA PHE A 276 12.49 -12.32 -16.21
C PHE A 276 11.39 -11.74 -17.09
N GLY A 277 11.53 -11.82 -18.41
CA GLY A 277 10.56 -11.18 -19.29
C GLY A 277 10.72 -11.51 -20.76
N LYS A 278 9.88 -10.83 -21.54
CA LYS A 278 9.91 -10.86 -23.00
C LYS A 278 9.86 -9.44 -23.52
N LYS A 279 10.74 -9.14 -24.47
CA LYS A 279 10.79 -7.86 -25.18
C LYS A 279 10.03 -7.96 -26.50
N PHE A 280 9.24 -6.94 -26.78
CA PHE A 280 8.47 -6.79 -28.00
C PHE A 280 9.03 -5.59 -28.77
N GLU A 281 10.01 -5.89 -29.62
CA GLU A 281 10.67 -4.91 -30.46
C GLU A 281 9.87 -4.70 -31.75
N LYS A 282 9.82 -3.45 -32.23
CA LYS A 282 9.23 -3.11 -33.55
C LYS A 282 7.82 -3.66 -33.76
N LEU A 283 7.00 -3.57 -32.71
CA LEU A 283 5.61 -3.99 -32.72
C LEU A 283 4.83 -3.40 -33.92
N LEU A 284 4.11 -4.26 -34.64
CA LEU A 284 3.35 -3.92 -35.84
C LEU A 284 1.86 -3.76 -35.55
N ASN A 285 1.15 -2.96 -36.34
CA ASN A 285 -0.27 -2.64 -36.18
C ASN A 285 -0.57 -1.87 -34.88
N PRO A 286 -0.01 -0.66 -34.70
CA PRO A 286 -0.42 0.23 -33.61
C PRO A 286 -1.92 0.52 -33.69
N ASP A 287 -2.50 1.00 -32.59
CA ASP A 287 -3.93 1.30 -32.46
C ASP A 287 -4.89 0.10 -32.58
N GLN A 288 -4.38 -1.13 -32.63
CA GLN A 288 -5.18 -2.35 -32.65
C GLN A 288 -4.89 -3.23 -31.43
N TRP A 289 -5.95 -3.79 -30.82
CA TRP A 289 -5.82 -4.77 -29.74
C TRP A 289 -5.29 -6.09 -30.28
N GLN A 290 -4.23 -6.59 -29.65
CA GLN A 290 -3.59 -7.86 -29.99
C GLN A 290 -3.45 -8.71 -28.74
N GLU A 291 -3.75 -10.01 -28.85
CA GLU A 291 -3.53 -10.95 -27.77
C GLU A 291 -2.05 -11.35 -27.75
N ILE A 292 -1.39 -11.06 -26.64
CA ILE A 292 -0.02 -11.46 -26.36
C ILE A 292 -0.08 -12.77 -25.59
N LYS A 293 0.66 -13.78 -26.06
CA LYS A 293 0.86 -15.06 -25.39
C LYS A 293 2.35 -15.30 -25.22
N ILE A 294 2.76 -15.46 -23.96
CA ILE A 294 4.14 -15.68 -23.57
C ILE A 294 4.18 -17.05 -22.89
N PRO A 295 4.70 -18.09 -23.55
CA PRO A 295 5.02 -19.33 -22.86
C PRO A 295 5.94 -19.03 -21.68
N VAL A 296 5.65 -19.59 -20.50
CA VAL A 296 6.47 -19.34 -19.30
C VAL A 296 7.93 -19.74 -19.54
N SER A 297 8.15 -20.78 -20.35
CA SER A 297 9.48 -21.24 -20.79
C SER A 297 10.23 -20.26 -21.68
N GLU A 298 9.58 -19.24 -22.23
CA GLU A 298 10.22 -18.19 -23.06
C GLU A 298 10.60 -16.94 -22.25
N LEU A 299 10.33 -16.91 -20.95
CA LEU A 299 10.77 -15.82 -20.09
C LEU A 299 12.30 -15.86 -19.96
N ALA A 300 12.96 -14.86 -20.53
CA ALA A 300 14.40 -14.72 -20.47
C ALA A 300 14.79 -13.87 -19.26
N TYR A 301 15.88 -14.23 -18.60
CA TYR A 301 16.49 -13.38 -17.58
C TYR A 301 16.89 -12.03 -18.16
N LEU A 302 16.59 -10.98 -17.41
CA LEU A 302 16.88 -9.61 -17.77
C LEU A 302 17.96 -9.03 -16.83
N TYR A 303 17.72 -9.05 -15.51
CA TYR A 303 18.63 -8.52 -14.48
C TYR A 303 18.15 -8.84 -13.05
N GLY A 304 19.00 -8.62 -12.04
CA GLY A 304 18.66 -8.76 -10.61
C GLY A 304 18.97 -10.16 -10.08
N GLY A 305 19.01 -10.32 -8.75
CA GLY A 305 19.21 -11.61 -8.05
C GLY A 305 20.12 -12.61 -8.78
N ASP A 306 19.55 -13.77 -9.11
CA ASP A 306 20.15 -14.82 -9.92
C ASP A 306 19.41 -15.09 -11.25
N ASN A 307 19.94 -16.02 -12.04
CA ASN A 307 19.44 -16.36 -13.38
C ASN A 307 18.55 -17.61 -13.38
N GLU A 308 17.89 -17.92 -12.26
CA GLU A 308 16.97 -19.03 -12.12
C GLU A 308 15.60 -18.51 -11.67
N LEU A 309 14.60 -18.56 -12.57
CA LEU A 309 13.26 -18.09 -12.23
C LEU A 309 12.65 -18.97 -11.14
N ASP A 310 12.41 -18.37 -9.97
CA ASP A 310 11.63 -18.98 -8.88
C ASP A 310 10.14 -18.98 -9.24
N ALA A 311 9.74 -19.83 -10.18
CA ALA A 311 8.39 -19.85 -10.76
C ALA A 311 7.28 -20.01 -9.70
N LYS A 312 7.57 -20.66 -8.57
CA LYS A 312 6.61 -20.82 -7.45
C LYS A 312 6.42 -19.54 -6.63
N SER A 313 7.29 -18.55 -6.77
CA SER A 313 7.42 -17.38 -5.90
C SER A 313 7.59 -16.08 -6.69
N VAL A 314 6.79 -15.91 -7.74
CA VAL A 314 6.71 -14.64 -8.46
C VAL A 314 6.00 -13.60 -7.62
N MET A 315 6.57 -12.40 -7.49
CA MET A 315 6.05 -11.30 -6.67
C MET A 315 5.12 -10.35 -7.43
N GLY A 316 5.24 -10.23 -8.76
CA GLY A 316 4.46 -9.26 -9.52
C GLY A 316 4.75 -9.22 -11.00
N ILE A 317 4.13 -8.24 -11.65
CA ILE A 317 4.16 -7.99 -13.09
C ILE A 317 4.53 -6.55 -13.39
N TRP A 318 5.28 -6.35 -14.46
CA TRP A 318 5.69 -5.04 -14.97
C TRP A 318 5.46 -4.98 -16.48
N ILE A 319 4.93 -3.85 -16.95
CA ILE A 319 4.90 -3.48 -18.36
C ILE A 319 5.74 -2.22 -18.51
N ALA A 320 6.82 -2.31 -19.27
CA ALA A 320 7.73 -1.19 -19.50
C ALA A 320 7.73 -0.76 -20.97
N VAL A 321 8.04 0.51 -21.21
CA VAL A 321 8.39 1.04 -22.52
C VAL A 321 9.81 1.57 -22.42
N THR A 322 10.72 0.97 -23.18
CA THR A 322 12.14 1.32 -23.25
C THR A 322 12.41 2.06 -24.56
N ARG A 323 13.20 3.14 -24.47
CA ARG A 323 13.54 4.01 -25.59
C ARG A 323 14.29 3.27 -26.69
N ASP A 324 13.69 3.26 -27.88
CA ASP A 324 14.43 3.13 -29.14
C ASP A 324 14.52 4.51 -29.79
N LYS A 325 13.37 5.03 -30.28
CA LYS A 325 13.27 6.39 -30.83
C LYS A 325 12.92 7.43 -29.75
N GLY A 326 12.22 7.03 -28.70
CA GLY A 326 11.70 7.93 -27.66
C GLY A 326 10.29 8.44 -27.97
N GLY A 327 9.99 9.68 -27.61
CA GLY A 327 8.70 10.33 -27.92
C GLY A 327 7.59 9.99 -26.93
N LYS A 328 6.35 10.22 -27.36
CA LYS A 328 5.14 10.07 -26.54
C LYS A 328 4.24 8.98 -27.11
N GLY A 329 3.48 8.34 -26.25
CA GLY A 329 2.59 7.26 -26.67
C GLY A 329 1.72 6.76 -25.54
N THR A 330 1.07 5.64 -25.82
CA THR A 330 0.30 4.88 -24.83
C THR A 330 0.60 3.40 -24.98
N VAL A 331 0.59 2.67 -23.87
CA VAL A 331 0.45 1.21 -23.84
C VAL A 331 -0.75 0.90 -22.98
N ALA A 332 -1.75 0.27 -23.58
CA ALA A 332 -2.95 -0.23 -22.93
C ALA A 332 -2.87 -1.75 -22.79
N ILE A 333 -3.25 -2.27 -21.62
CA ILE A 333 -3.36 -3.71 -21.35
C ILE A 333 -4.72 -4.07 -20.79
N ASP A 334 -5.16 -5.30 -21.04
CA ASP A 334 -6.44 -5.84 -20.59
C ASP A 334 -6.33 -7.36 -20.35
N SER A 335 -7.04 -7.86 -19.33
CA SER A 335 -7.25 -9.28 -19.06
C SER A 335 -5.98 -10.14 -18.97
N ILE A 336 -5.15 -9.90 -17.96
CA ILE A 336 -3.93 -10.67 -17.69
C ILE A 336 -4.31 -12.02 -17.08
N ARG A 337 -3.84 -13.11 -17.67
CA ARG A 337 -4.21 -14.49 -17.29
C ARG A 337 -3.01 -15.43 -17.28
N LEU A 338 -3.08 -16.44 -16.42
CA LEU A 338 -2.26 -17.65 -16.42
C LEU A 338 -3.06 -18.81 -17.02
N GLN A 339 -2.46 -19.55 -17.95
CA GLN A 339 -3.11 -20.63 -18.73
C GLN A 339 -2.29 -21.89 -18.76
#